data_AF-A0A316WBB4-F1
#
_entry.id   AF-A0A316WBB4-F1
#
_cell.length_a   1.000
_cell.length_b   1.000
_cell.length_c   1.000
_cell.angle_alpha   90.00
_cell.angle_beta   90.00
_cell.angle_gamma   90.00
#
_symmetry.space_group_name_H-M   'P 1'
#
loop_
_entity.id
_entity.type
_entity.pdbx_description
1 polymer ?
#
loop_
_entity_poly.entity_id
_entity_poly.type
_entity_poly.pdbx_seq_one_letter_code
_entity_poly.pdbx_strand_id
1 'polypeptide(L)'
;LAPLIGGRINGALIRAHWPDILRIVASLRAGTVTASVIMRQLAAHPRQNGIATALREIGRMERTLFMLDWIEDPELRRSTGHELNKGETRNSLARAVFLHRLGEIRDRTYENQQHRASGLNLVVTAIVLWNTRYLERALARLRGDEFVPAHLLAHLSPLGWEHINLTGDYI
;
A
#
# COMPACT_ATOMS: atom_id res chain seq x y z
N LEU A 1 26.77 0.79 -0.45
CA LEU A 1 26.04 2.00 -0.91
C LEU A 1 25.77 2.01 -2.41
N ALA A 2 26.67 1.49 -3.27
CA ALA A 2 26.45 1.43 -4.73
C ALA A 2 25.07 0.92 -5.22
N PRO A 3 24.45 -0.14 -4.64
CA PRO A 3 23.10 -0.58 -5.06
C PRO A 3 21.96 0.35 -4.62
N LEU A 4 22.22 1.31 -3.73
CA LEU A 4 21.26 2.31 -3.24
C LEU A 4 21.37 3.65 -4.02
N ILE A 5 22.46 3.83 -4.78
CA ILE A 5 22.73 5.06 -5.52
C ILE A 5 22.18 4.90 -6.94
N GLY A 6 21.04 5.53 -7.20
CA GLY A 6 20.48 5.63 -8.55
C GLY A 6 21.33 6.53 -9.46
N GLY A 7 21.06 6.50 -10.76
CA GLY A 7 21.69 7.44 -11.70
C GLY A 7 21.35 8.91 -11.40
N ARG A 8 22.14 9.83 -11.95
CA ARG A 8 21.95 11.28 -11.79
C ARG A 8 20.58 11.73 -12.31
N ILE A 9 19.91 12.61 -11.56
CA ILE A 9 18.63 13.22 -11.95
C ILE A 9 18.84 14.10 -13.19
N ASN A 10 17.98 13.94 -14.19
CA ASN A 10 18.00 14.77 -15.40
C ASN A 10 17.22 16.07 -15.20
N GLY A 11 17.87 17.06 -14.57
CA GLY A 11 17.27 18.38 -14.37
C GLY A 11 16.97 19.15 -15.66
N ALA A 12 17.65 18.85 -16.77
CA ALA A 12 17.37 19.49 -18.06
C ALA A 12 16.01 19.04 -18.60
N LEU A 13 15.67 17.75 -18.47
CA LEU A 13 14.36 17.21 -18.86
C LEU A 13 13.23 17.82 -18.02
N ILE A 14 13.44 17.99 -16.71
CA ILE A 14 12.47 18.65 -15.83
C ILE A 14 12.22 20.08 -16.29
N ARG A 15 13.28 20.85 -16.56
CA ARG A 15 13.17 22.23 -17.04
C ARG A 15 12.46 22.31 -18.39
N ALA A 16 12.76 21.40 -19.31
CA ALA A 16 12.15 21.36 -20.64
C ALA A 16 10.61 21.17 -20.59
N HIS A 17 10.11 20.40 -19.61
CA HIS A 17 8.67 20.15 -19.44
C HIS A 17 8.04 20.91 -18.26
N TRP A 18 8.76 21.84 -17.65
CA TRP A 18 8.29 22.57 -16.46
C TRP A 18 6.95 23.31 -16.67
N PRO A 19 6.71 23.99 -17.81
CA PRO A 19 5.42 24.65 -18.05
C PRO A 19 4.25 23.67 -18.08
N ASP A 20 4.44 22.48 -18.67
CA ASP A 20 3.41 21.45 -18.73
C ASP A 20 3.12 20.83 -17.35
N ILE A 21 4.17 20.64 -16.54
CA ILE A 21 4.03 20.16 -15.17
C ILE A 21 3.23 21.17 -14.34
N LEU A 22 3.55 22.47 -14.44
CA LEU A 22 2.80 23.52 -13.77
C LEU A 22 1.33 23.55 -14.21
N ARG A 23 1.08 23.37 -15.51
CA ARG A 23 -0.30 23.29 -16.04
C ARG A 23 -1.06 22.11 -15.43
N ILE A 24 -0.46 20.93 -15.35
CA ILE A 24 -1.07 19.75 -14.72
C ILE A 24 -1.41 20.04 -13.25
N VAL A 25 -0.45 20.59 -12.49
CA VAL A 25 -0.65 20.92 -11.07
C VAL A 25 -1.74 21.97 -10.89
N ALA A 26 -1.76 23.00 -11.74
CA ALA A 26 -2.79 24.04 -11.71
C ALA A 26 -4.18 23.47 -12.01
N SER A 27 -4.31 22.63 -13.04
CA SER A 27 -5.57 21.95 -13.38
C SER A 27 -6.07 21.03 -12.26
N LEU A 28 -5.16 20.31 -11.59
CA LEU A 28 -5.50 19.50 -10.43
C LEU A 28 -5.99 20.35 -9.26
N ARG A 29 -5.27 21.42 -8.91
CA ARG A 29 -5.63 22.32 -7.81
C ARG A 29 -6.94 23.07 -8.07
N ALA A 30 -7.20 23.45 -9.32
CA ALA A 30 -8.44 24.10 -9.72
C ALA A 30 -9.63 23.13 -9.84
N GLY A 31 -9.40 21.81 -9.72
CA GLY A 31 -10.45 20.79 -9.87
C GLY A 31 -10.97 20.63 -11.30
N THR A 32 -10.32 21.22 -12.30
CA THR A 32 -10.76 21.15 -13.71
C THR A 32 -10.57 19.76 -14.29
N VAL A 33 -9.59 19.00 -13.78
CA VAL A 33 -9.31 17.62 -14.19
C VAL A 33 -8.98 16.79 -12.95
N THR A 34 -9.46 15.54 -12.90
CA THR A 34 -9.14 14.60 -11.82
C THR A 34 -7.76 13.96 -12.04
N ALA A 35 -7.10 13.58 -10.95
CA ALA A 35 -5.84 12.85 -11.01
C ALA A 35 -5.93 11.54 -11.83
N SER A 36 -7.07 10.85 -11.77
CA SER A 36 -7.28 9.61 -12.53
C SER A 36 -7.27 9.83 -14.05
N VAL A 37 -7.78 10.97 -14.53
CA VAL A 37 -7.75 11.33 -15.95
C VAL A 37 -6.32 11.66 -16.40
N ILE A 38 -5.60 12.46 -15.62
CA ILE A 38 -4.19 12.79 -15.90
C ILE A 38 -3.35 11.50 -15.95
N MET A 39 -3.52 10.61 -14.96
CA MET A 39 -2.80 9.34 -14.93
C MET A 39 -3.10 8.47 -16.15
N ARG A 40 -4.37 8.40 -16.58
CA ARG A 40 -4.76 7.67 -17.80
C ARG A 40 -4.10 8.25 -19.04
N GLN A 41 -4.05 9.58 -19.14
CA GLN A 41 -3.41 10.28 -20.26
C GLN A 41 -1.89 10.05 -20.28
N LEU A 42 -1.23 10.14 -19.11
CA LEU A 42 0.20 9.88 -18.98
C LEU A 42 0.55 8.42 -19.33
N ALA A 43 -0.32 7.49 -18.93
CA ALA A 43 -0.15 6.05 -19.17
C ALA A 43 -0.46 5.62 -20.61
N ALA A 44 -1.19 6.42 -21.40
CA ALA A 44 -1.56 6.07 -22.77
C ALA A 44 -0.35 5.97 -23.72
N HIS A 45 0.72 6.76 -23.47
CA HIS A 45 1.92 6.80 -24.33
C HIS A 45 3.22 6.77 -23.51
N PRO A 46 3.51 5.69 -22.77
CA PRO A 46 4.53 5.70 -21.71
C PRO A 46 5.97 5.89 -22.22
N ARG A 47 6.24 5.55 -23.49
CA ARG A 47 7.56 5.68 -24.14
C ARG A 47 7.77 7.00 -24.88
N GLN A 48 6.70 7.72 -25.22
CA GLN A 48 6.75 8.96 -26.00
C GLN A 48 6.38 10.18 -25.17
N ASN A 49 5.95 9.99 -23.93
CA ASN A 49 5.52 11.08 -23.07
C ASN A 49 6.70 11.67 -22.29
N GLY A 50 7.26 12.76 -22.84
CA GLY A 50 8.31 13.55 -22.21
C GLY A 50 7.90 14.11 -20.85
N ILE A 51 6.64 14.53 -20.69
CA ILE A 51 6.07 15.02 -19.41
C ILE A 51 6.05 13.89 -18.38
N ALA A 52 5.60 12.69 -18.75
CA ALA A 52 5.61 11.54 -17.84
C ALA A 52 7.05 11.20 -17.39
N THR A 53 8.02 11.36 -18.29
CA THR A 53 9.43 11.11 -17.96
C THR A 53 10.00 12.20 -17.05
N ALA A 54 9.67 13.47 -17.29
CA ALA A 54 10.03 14.57 -16.40
C ALA A 54 9.41 14.42 -15.00
N LEU A 55 8.14 14.01 -14.91
CA LEU A 55 7.47 13.70 -13.64
C LEU A 55 8.14 12.53 -12.90
N ARG A 56 8.61 11.49 -13.63
CA ARG A 56 9.40 10.41 -13.02
C ARG A 56 10.72 10.93 -12.44
N GLU A 57 11.40 11.85 -13.11
CA GLU A 57 12.63 12.47 -12.58
C GLU A 57 12.37 13.28 -11.31
N ILE A 58 11.26 14.02 -11.24
CA ILE A 58 10.80 14.67 -9.99
C ILE A 58 10.55 13.62 -8.91
N GLY A 59 9.83 12.54 -9.22
CA GLY A 59 9.58 11.46 -8.27
C GLY A 59 10.87 10.77 -7.77
N ARG A 60 11.93 10.73 -8.59
CA ARG A 60 13.25 10.27 -8.18
C ARG A 60 13.91 11.24 -7.20
N MET A 61 13.77 12.55 -7.39
CA MET A 61 14.24 13.56 -6.42
C MET A 61 13.58 13.37 -5.06
N GLU A 62 12.24 13.31 -5.02
CA GLU A 62 11.49 13.11 -3.78
C GLU A 62 11.87 11.79 -3.10
N ARG A 63 12.02 10.70 -3.86
CA ARG A 63 12.50 9.42 -3.32
C ARG A 63 13.91 9.54 -2.74
N THR A 64 14.82 10.27 -3.38
CA THR A 64 16.18 10.48 -2.86
C THR A 64 16.15 11.25 -1.56
N LEU A 65 15.40 12.35 -1.48
CA LEU A 65 15.25 13.13 -0.24
C LEU A 65 14.67 12.26 0.88
N PHE A 66 13.55 11.58 0.61
CA PHE A 66 12.93 10.67 1.58
C PHE A 66 13.89 9.58 2.06
N MET A 67 14.70 8.99 1.16
CA MET A 67 15.66 7.96 1.54
C MET A 67 16.77 8.51 2.43
N LEU A 68 17.22 9.75 2.20
CA LEU A 68 18.20 10.41 3.07
C LEU A 68 17.60 10.63 4.46
N ASP A 69 16.39 11.19 4.53
CA ASP A 69 15.67 11.39 5.79
C ASP A 69 15.45 10.05 6.53
N TRP A 70 15.06 8.99 5.80
CA TRP A 70 14.82 7.66 6.37
C TRP A 70 16.10 6.99 6.93
N ILE A 71 17.25 7.26 6.32
CA ILE A 71 18.56 6.77 6.81
C ILE A 71 18.98 7.55 8.06
N GLU A 72 18.68 8.84 8.12
CA GLU A 72 19.08 9.71 9.23
C GLU A 72 18.16 9.57 10.46
N ASP A 73 16.84 9.49 10.24
CA ASP A 73 15.83 9.51 11.29
C ASP A 73 15.33 8.09 11.68
N PRO A 74 15.67 7.58 12.88
CA PRO A 74 15.19 6.29 13.36
C PRO A 74 13.69 6.26 13.68
N GLU A 75 13.05 7.39 13.97
CA GLU A 75 11.62 7.48 14.23
C GLU A 75 10.82 7.38 12.92
N LEU A 76 11.20 8.14 11.89
CA LEU A 76 10.65 8.00 10.55
C LEU A 76 10.77 6.55 10.05
N ARG A 77 11.92 5.91 10.28
CA ARG A 77 12.13 4.51 9.92
C ARG A 77 11.18 3.56 10.65
N ARG A 78 11.02 3.71 11.96
CA ARG A 78 10.12 2.88 12.77
C ARG A 78 8.67 3.04 12.32
N SER A 79 8.20 4.29 12.17
CA SER A 79 6.84 4.58 11.70
C SER A 79 6.57 3.99 10.31
N THR A 80 7.50 4.21 9.36
CA THR A 80 7.42 3.63 8.00
C THR A 80 7.38 2.11 8.05
N GLY A 81 8.23 1.49 8.87
CA GLY A 81 8.26 0.04 9.05
C GLY A 81 6.97 -0.53 9.65
N HIS A 82 6.36 0.17 10.61
CA HIS A 82 5.07 -0.23 11.19
C HIS A 82 3.96 -0.23 10.14
N GLU A 83 3.87 0.82 9.32
CA GLU A 83 2.88 0.89 8.24
C GLU A 83 3.14 -0.17 7.16
N LEU A 84 4.40 -0.40 6.80
CA LEU A 84 4.76 -1.44 5.85
C LEU A 84 4.40 -2.83 6.37
N ASN A 85 4.69 -3.12 7.64
CA ASN A 85 4.35 -4.38 8.28
C ASN A 85 2.83 -4.61 8.27
N LYS A 86 2.02 -3.60 8.60
CA LYS A 86 0.55 -3.71 8.50
C LYS A 86 0.10 -4.10 7.10
N GLY A 87 0.66 -3.45 6.07
CA GLY A 87 0.38 -3.77 4.67
C GLY A 87 0.79 -5.19 4.28
N GLU A 88 1.99 -5.62 4.67
CA GLU A 88 2.50 -6.95 4.35
C GLU A 88 1.73 -8.06 5.08
N THR A 89 1.35 -7.85 6.34
CA THR A 89 0.50 -8.79 7.08
C THR A 89 -0.88 -8.90 6.44
N ARG A 90 -1.50 -7.78 6.02
CA ARG A 90 -2.76 -7.81 5.26
C ARG A 90 -2.61 -8.56 3.93
N ASN A 91 -1.54 -8.32 3.20
CA ASN A 91 -1.26 -9.02 1.94
C ASN A 91 -1.04 -10.53 2.18
N SER A 92 -0.36 -10.89 3.25
CA SER A 92 -0.15 -12.27 3.65
C SER A 92 -1.46 -12.97 4.00
N LEU A 93 -2.35 -12.31 4.74
CA LEU A 93 -3.72 -12.77 5.00
C LEU A 93 -4.49 -12.97 3.68
N ALA A 94 -4.46 -11.98 2.79
CA ALA A 94 -5.14 -12.07 1.51
C ALA A 94 -4.62 -13.25 0.66
N ARG A 95 -3.31 -13.50 0.65
CA ARG A 95 -2.71 -14.68 0.00
C ARG A 95 -3.14 -15.98 0.65
N ALA A 96 -3.22 -16.05 1.98
CA ALA A 96 -3.67 -17.24 2.70
C ALA A 96 -5.15 -17.56 2.39
N VAL A 97 -6.01 -16.54 2.36
CA VAL A 97 -7.42 -16.69 1.96
C VAL A 97 -7.53 -17.10 0.49
N PHE A 98 -6.66 -16.56 -0.37
CA PHE A 98 -6.60 -16.90 -1.79
C PHE A 98 -5.66 -18.09 -2.06
N LEU A 99 -5.89 -19.19 -1.33
CA LEU A 99 -5.07 -20.40 -1.32
C LEU A 99 -4.87 -21.00 -2.73
N HIS A 100 -5.93 -21.01 -3.54
CA HIS A 100 -5.86 -21.52 -4.90
C HIS A 100 -5.29 -20.44 -5.85
N ARG A 101 -4.15 -20.75 -6.48
CA ARG A 101 -3.38 -19.89 -7.40
C ARG A 101 -2.40 -18.88 -6.77
N LEU A 102 -1.87 -19.15 -5.57
CA LEU A 102 -0.77 -18.36 -4.97
C LEU A 102 -1.08 -16.85 -4.81
N GLY A 103 -2.34 -16.46 -4.65
CA GLY A 103 -2.72 -15.04 -4.61
C GLY A 103 -2.89 -14.34 -5.97
N GLU A 104 -2.81 -15.04 -7.10
CA GLU A 104 -2.88 -14.42 -8.43
C GLU A 104 -4.28 -14.44 -9.06
N ILE A 105 -4.80 -13.25 -9.37
CA ILE A 105 -6.06 -13.08 -10.11
C ILE A 105 -5.78 -13.20 -11.62
N ARG A 106 -5.98 -14.40 -12.19
CA ARG A 106 -5.80 -14.69 -13.63
C ARG A 106 -7.11 -14.76 -14.42
N ASP A 107 -8.12 -13.94 -14.12
CA ASP A 107 -9.33 -13.88 -14.96
C ASP A 107 -9.07 -13.25 -16.32
N ARG A 108 -9.82 -13.73 -17.31
CA ARG A 108 -9.76 -13.23 -18.69
C ARG A 108 -10.35 -11.82 -18.85
N THR A 109 -11.40 -11.48 -18.12
CA THR A 109 -12.08 -10.18 -18.24
C THR A 109 -11.81 -9.31 -17.02
N TYR A 110 -11.71 -8.00 -17.25
CA TYR A 110 -11.54 -7.01 -16.18
C TYR A 110 -12.66 -7.09 -15.13
N GLU A 111 -13.90 -7.29 -15.57
CA GLU A 111 -15.05 -7.45 -14.69
C GLU A 111 -14.90 -8.65 -13.75
N ASN A 112 -14.44 -9.81 -14.25
CA ASN A 112 -14.22 -10.98 -13.41
C ASN A 112 -13.04 -10.78 -12.44
N GLN A 113 -11.98 -10.07 -12.87
CA GLN A 113 -10.90 -9.68 -11.96
C GLN A 113 -11.43 -8.80 -10.82
N GLN A 114 -12.29 -7.84 -11.14
CA GLN A 114 -12.90 -6.92 -10.19
C GLN A 114 -13.83 -7.65 -9.20
N HIS A 115 -14.65 -8.59 -9.67
CA HIS A 115 -15.51 -9.39 -8.82
C HIS A 115 -14.69 -10.27 -7.86
N ARG A 116 -13.62 -10.91 -8.35
CA ARG A 116 -12.73 -11.70 -7.48
C ARG A 116 -11.98 -10.85 -6.47
N ALA A 117 -11.43 -9.70 -6.89
CA ALA A 117 -10.75 -8.77 -5.99
C ALA A 117 -11.71 -8.25 -4.90
N SER A 118 -12.94 -7.90 -5.27
CA SER A 118 -13.98 -7.46 -4.35
C SER A 118 -14.36 -8.55 -3.35
N GLY A 119 -14.57 -9.79 -3.83
CA GLY A 119 -14.88 -10.94 -2.97
C GLY A 119 -13.75 -11.27 -1.99
N LEU A 120 -12.50 -11.29 -2.45
CA LEU A 120 -11.34 -11.48 -1.59
C LEU A 120 -11.26 -10.40 -0.52
N ASN A 121 -11.43 -9.12 -0.91
CA ASN A 121 -11.41 -8.01 0.01
C ASN A 121 -12.53 -8.12 1.07
N LEU A 122 -13.72 -8.58 0.67
CA LEU A 122 -14.83 -8.80 1.60
C LEU A 122 -14.49 -9.86 2.65
N VAL A 123 -13.97 -11.02 2.24
CA VAL A 123 -13.60 -12.10 3.16
C VAL A 123 -12.46 -11.68 4.11
N VAL A 124 -11.40 -11.06 3.58
CA VAL A 124 -10.29 -10.53 4.39
C VAL A 124 -10.81 -9.54 5.43
N THR A 125 -11.71 -8.64 5.03
CA THR A 125 -12.30 -7.66 5.95
C THR A 125 -13.19 -8.31 7.00
N ALA A 126 -13.95 -9.35 6.65
CA ALA A 126 -14.75 -10.11 7.60
C ALA A 126 -13.89 -10.82 8.65
N ILE A 127 -12.76 -11.41 8.25
CA ILE A 127 -11.77 -12.02 9.18
C ILE A 127 -11.21 -10.96 10.13
N VAL A 128 -10.78 -9.81 9.61
CA VAL A 128 -10.25 -8.72 10.43
C VAL A 128 -11.29 -8.22 11.43
N LEU A 129 -12.55 -8.08 11.01
CA LEU A 129 -13.65 -7.68 11.89
C LEU A 129 -13.89 -8.74 12.99
N TRP A 130 -13.92 -10.02 12.62
CA TRP A 130 -14.06 -11.12 13.57
C TRP A 130 -12.94 -11.10 14.61
N ASN A 131 -11.69 -11.03 14.17
CA ASN A 131 -10.53 -10.95 15.04
C ASN A 131 -10.60 -9.74 15.95
N THR A 132 -10.97 -8.56 15.43
CA THR A 132 -11.11 -7.34 16.23
C THR A 132 -12.11 -7.54 17.38
N ARG A 133 -13.29 -8.10 17.08
CA ARG A 133 -14.34 -8.35 18.08
C ARG A 133 -13.92 -9.42 19.11
N TYR A 134 -13.21 -10.46 18.69
CA TYR A 134 -12.76 -11.50 19.61
C TYR A 134 -11.58 -11.05 20.48
N LEU A 135 -10.66 -10.27 19.93
CA LEU A 135 -9.57 -9.67 20.70
C LEU A 135 -10.12 -8.68 21.73
N GLU A 136 -11.13 -7.88 21.38
CA GLU A 136 -11.84 -7.02 22.33
C GLU A 136 -12.45 -7.83 23.49
N ARG A 137 -13.16 -8.92 23.18
CA ARG A 137 -13.75 -9.81 24.20
C ARG A 137 -12.68 -10.49 25.07
N ALA A 138 -11.61 -10.98 24.46
CA ALA A 138 -10.49 -11.60 25.17
C ALA A 138 -9.81 -10.60 26.11
N LEU A 139 -9.60 -9.37 25.65
CA LEU A 139 -9.04 -8.29 26.46
C LEU A 139 -9.97 -7.90 27.62
N ALA A 140 -11.28 -7.82 27.38
CA ALA A 140 -12.26 -7.54 28.42
C ALA A 140 -12.24 -8.62 29.52
N ARG A 141 -12.12 -9.90 29.13
CA ARG A 141 -11.98 -11.00 30.08
C ARG A 141 -10.67 -10.91 30.86
N LEU A 142 -9.54 -10.70 30.17
CA LEU A 142 -8.22 -10.63 30.77
C LEU A 142 -8.10 -9.48 31.79
N ARG A 143 -8.65 -8.31 31.46
CA ARG A 143 -8.69 -7.15 32.38
C ARG A 143 -9.53 -7.39 33.64
N GLY A 144 -10.43 -8.36 33.62
CA GLY A 144 -11.18 -8.77 34.81
C GLY A 144 -10.32 -9.56 35.81
N ASP A 145 -9.27 -10.22 35.32
CA ASP A 145 -8.43 -11.12 36.13
C ASP A 145 -7.03 -10.51 36.40
N GLU A 146 -6.48 -9.67 35.50
CA GLU A 146 -5.12 -9.10 35.58
C GLU A 146 -5.01 -7.64 35.08
N PHE A 147 -3.97 -6.93 35.53
CA PHE A 147 -3.64 -5.61 34.99
C PHE A 147 -2.96 -5.73 33.61
N VAL A 148 -3.60 -5.17 32.57
CA VAL A 148 -3.05 -5.12 31.21
C VAL A 148 -2.57 -3.70 30.89
N PRO A 149 -1.25 -3.46 30.76
CA PRO A 149 -0.73 -2.15 30.39
C PRO A 149 -1.25 -1.68 29.03
N ALA A 150 -1.77 -0.44 28.98
CA ALA A 150 -2.38 0.11 27.76
C ALA A 150 -1.41 0.20 26.57
N HIS A 151 -0.11 0.39 26.83
CA HIS A 151 0.91 0.48 25.78
C HIS A 151 1.07 -0.83 25.00
N LEU A 152 0.78 -1.99 25.60
CA LEU A 152 0.84 -3.28 24.92
C LEU A 152 -0.24 -3.42 23.84
N LEU A 153 -1.37 -2.73 23.99
CA LEU A 153 -2.46 -2.77 23.02
C LEU A 153 -2.07 -2.16 21.67
N ALA A 154 -1.09 -1.25 21.66
CA ALA A 154 -0.58 -0.66 20.43
C ALA A 154 0.14 -1.70 19.53
N HIS A 155 0.51 -2.85 20.09
CA HIS A 155 1.18 -3.94 19.37
C HIS A 155 0.21 -5.05 18.93
N LEU A 156 -1.06 -4.95 19.31
CA LEU A 156 -2.08 -5.93 18.95
C LEU A 156 -2.50 -5.74 17.48
N SER A 157 -2.52 -6.83 16.72
CA SER A 157 -2.93 -6.82 15.31
C SER A 157 -4.12 -7.76 15.08
N PRO A 158 -5.25 -7.27 14.54
CA PRO A 158 -6.37 -8.13 14.15
C PRO A 158 -6.11 -8.89 12.85
N LEU A 159 -4.90 -8.80 12.30
CA LEU A 159 -4.55 -9.42 11.03
C LEU A 159 -3.99 -10.83 11.18
N GLY A 160 -3.87 -11.42 12.38
CA GLY A 160 -3.44 -12.82 12.52
C GLY A 160 -4.49 -13.81 12.01
N TRP A 161 -4.08 -14.93 11.39
CA TRP A 161 -5.01 -15.93 10.84
C TRP A 161 -4.63 -17.39 11.12
N GLU A 162 -3.57 -17.62 11.88
CA GLU A 162 -3.09 -18.97 12.21
C GLU A 162 -4.13 -19.78 12.99
N HIS A 163 -5.05 -19.11 13.70
CA HIS A 163 -6.16 -19.71 14.43
C HIS A 163 -7.41 -19.99 13.57
N ILE A 164 -7.37 -19.70 12.26
CA ILE A 164 -8.51 -19.85 11.35
C ILE A 164 -8.24 -21.01 10.40
N ASN A 165 -9.13 -22.00 10.38
CA ASN A 165 -9.09 -23.07 9.38
C ASN A 165 -9.62 -22.55 8.02
N LEU A 166 -8.71 -22.16 7.14
CA LEU A 166 -9.02 -21.62 5.81
C LEU A 166 -9.30 -22.70 4.75
N THR A 167 -8.83 -23.93 4.98
CA THR A 167 -8.96 -25.05 4.02
C THR A 167 -10.20 -25.90 4.28
N GLY A 168 -10.84 -25.73 5.44
CA GLY A 168 -11.85 -26.65 5.95
C GLY A 168 -11.26 -27.98 6.39
N ASP A 169 -12.09 -28.80 7.02
CA ASP A 169 -11.76 -30.18 7.35
C ASP A 169 -12.28 -31.08 6.22
N TYR A 170 -11.38 -31.71 5.49
CA TYR A 170 -11.72 -32.76 4.54
C TYR A 170 -11.90 -34.06 5.33
N ILE A 171 -13.15 -34.38 5.69
CA ILE A 171 -13.55 -35.69 6.24
C ILE A 171 -13.92 -36.62 5.09
#